data_AF-A0A4D7BVW0-F1
#
_entry.id   AF-A0A4D7BVW0-F1
#
_cell.length_a   1.000
_cell.length_b   1.000
_cell.length_c   1.000
_cell.angle_alpha   90.00
_cell.angle_beta   90.00
_cell.angle_gamma   90.00
#
_symmetry.space_group_name_H-M   'P 1'
#
loop_
_entity.id
_entity.type
_entity.pdbx_description
1 polymer ?
#
loop_
_entity_poly.entity_id
_entity_poly.type
_entity_poly.pdbx_seq_one_letter_code
_entity_poly.pdbx_strand_id
1 'polypeptide(L)' 'MARASALGCRVAVIVGEDELKAGQAAVKDLGTGEQRLVPQDALVDALAQYRD' A
#
# COMPACT_ATOMS: atom_id res chain seq x y z
N MET A 1 -9.08 11.03 -5.24
CA MET A 1 -7.96 10.63 -6.11
C MET A 1 -6.96 11.77 -6.38
N ALA A 2 -7.39 13.02 -6.56
CA ALA A 2 -6.49 14.15 -6.82
C ALA A 2 -5.53 14.59 -5.68
N ARG A 3 -5.69 14.08 -4.44
CA ARG A 3 -4.83 14.48 -3.29
C ARG A 3 -3.59 13.61 -3.10
N ALA A 4 -3.61 12.33 -3.53
CA ALA A 4 -2.47 11.43 -3.34
C ALA A 4 -1.34 11.71 -4.35
N SER A 5 -1.68 11.99 -5.61
CA SER A 5 -0.71 12.37 -6.65
C SER A 5 -0.09 13.76 -6.40
N ALA A 6 -0.77 14.64 -5.65
CA ALA A 6 -0.27 15.97 -5.31
C ALA A 6 0.83 15.97 -4.23
N LEU A 7 1.02 14.84 -3.52
CA LEU A 7 1.99 14.69 -2.43
C LEU A 7 3.24 13.89 -2.82
N GLY A 8 3.35 13.43 -4.07
CA GLY A 8 4.48 12.59 -4.50
C GLY A 8 4.47 11.18 -3.90
N CYS A 9 3.32 10.70 -3.41
CA CYS A 9 3.21 9.35 -2.88
C CYS A 9 3.33 8.32 -4.02
N ARG A 10 4.36 7.48 -3.97
CA ARG A 10 4.58 6.38 -4.92
C ARG A 10 3.59 5.22 -4.73
N VAL A 11 3.02 5.09 -3.54
CA VAL A 11 2.21 3.93 -3.15
C VAL A 11 1.02 4.36 -2.29
N ALA A 12 -0.10 3.66 -2.43
CA ALA A 12 -1.30 3.75 -1.61
C ALA A 12 -1.51 2.44 -0.85
N VAL A 13 -1.72 2.51 0.46
CA VAL A 13 -2.08 1.35 1.29
C VAL A 13 -3.57 1.39 1.57
N ILE A 14 -4.25 0.30 1.27
CA ILE A 14 -5.68 0.09 1.45
C ILE A 14 -5.84 -0.96 2.55
N VAL A 15 -6.52 -0.58 3.63
CA VAL A 15 -6.85 -1.46 4.75
C VAL A 15 -8.34 -1.35 5.01
N GLY A 16 -9.12 -2.30 4.48
CA GLY A 16 -10.52 -2.50 4.84
C GLY A 16 -10.70 -3.33 6.12
N GLU A 17 -11.96 -3.51 6.53
CA GLU A 17 -12.31 -4.39 7.67
C GLU A 17 -11.96 -5.86 7.41
N ASP A 18 -12.07 -6.32 6.17
CA ASP A 18 -11.73 -7.69 5.78
C ASP A 18 -10.21 -7.91 5.81
N GLU A 19 -9.43 -6.98 5.25
CA GLU A 19 -7.97 -6.96 5.35
C GLU A 19 -7.49 -6.93 6.81
N LEU A 20 -8.15 -6.14 7.66
CA LEU A 20 -7.82 -6.08 9.08
C LEU A 20 -8.09 -7.41 9.80
N LYS A 21 -9.20 -8.08 9.47
CA LYS A 21 -9.52 -9.42 10.02
C LYS A 21 -8.58 -10.52 9.48
N ALA A 22 -8.14 -10.40 8.24
CA ALA A 22 -7.21 -11.33 7.61
C ALA A 22 -5.74 -11.08 8.02
N GLY A 23 -5.44 -9.98 8.72
CA GLY A 23 -4.07 -9.58 9.04
C GLY A 23 -3.26 -9.20 7.80
N GLN A 24 -3.93 -8.70 6.76
CA GLN A 24 -3.31 -8.29 5.50
C GLN A 24 -3.62 -6.82 5.21
N ALA A 25 -2.97 -6.28 4.19
CA ALA A 25 -3.19 -4.94 3.66
C ALA A 25 -2.94 -4.96 2.15
N ALA A 26 -3.78 -4.28 1.38
CA ALA A 26 -3.59 -4.15 -0.05
C ALA A 26 -2.71 -2.93 -0.33
N VAL A 27 -1.51 -3.18 -0.83
CA VAL A 27 -0.56 -2.14 -1.24
C VAL A 27 -0.70 -1.94 -2.74
N LYS A 28 -1.06 -0.73 -3.15
CA LYS A 28 -1.24 -0.33 -4.54
C LYS A 28 -0.17 0.66 -4.96
N ASP A 29 0.64 0.27 -5.92
CA ASP A 29 1.60 1.15 -6.56
C ASP A 29 0.84 2.11 -7.49
N LEU A 30 1.06 3.41 -7.30
CA LEU A 30 0.42 4.44 -8.12
C LEU A 30 1.23 4.80 -9.37
N GLY A 31 2.51 4.40 -9.43
CA GLY A 31 3.37 4.54 -10.58
C GLY A 31 3.13 3.46 -11.64
N THR A 32 3.01 2.20 -11.22
CA THR A 32 2.76 1.07 -12.14
C THR A 32 1.28 0.67 -12.23
N GLY A 33 0.48 1.01 -11.22
CA GLY A 33 -0.92 0.58 -11.11
C GLY A 33 -1.10 -0.82 -10.53
N GLU A 34 -0.02 -1.53 -10.20
CA GLU A 34 -0.09 -2.87 -9.59
C GLU A 34 -0.61 -2.81 -8.15
N GLN A 35 -1.40 -3.81 -7.79
CA GLN A 35 -1.91 -3.99 -6.44
C GLN A 35 -1.50 -5.37 -5.92
N ARG A 36 -0.89 -5.40 -4.74
CA ARG A 36 -0.44 -6.62 -4.06
C ARG A 36 -1.00 -6.68 -2.65
N LEU A 37 -1.45 -7.86 -2.24
CA LEU A 37 -1.80 -8.14 -0.85
C LEU A 37 -0.54 -8.46 -0.08
N VAL A 38 -0.34 -7.77 1.04
CA VAL A 38 0.85 -7.91 1.88
C VAL A 38 0.37 -8.19 3.30
N PRO A 39 0.91 -9.19 4.01
CA PRO A 39 0.61 -9.36 5.43
C PRO A 39 1.02 -8.13 6.22
N GLN A 40 0.23 -7.76 7.24
CA GLN A 40 0.47 -6.56 8.05
C GLN A 40 1.84 -6.58 8.73
N ASP A 41 2.29 -7.75 9.20
CA ASP A 41 3.63 -7.92 9.76
C ASP A 41 4.75 -7.58 8.76
N ALA A 42 4.55 -7.85 7.47
CA ALA A 42 5.51 -7.57 6.41
C ALA A 42 5.24 -6.23 5.69
N LEU A 43 4.22 -5.48 6.12
CA LEU A 43 3.81 -4.25 5.45
C LEU A 43 4.89 -3.17 5.53
N VAL A 44 5.59 -3.08 6.67
CA VAL A 44 6.68 -2.10 6.87
C VAL A 44 7.85 -2.39 5.94
N ASP A 45 8.25 -3.65 5.83
CA ASP A 45 9.33 -4.11 4.94
C ASP A 45 8.96 -3.88 3.46
N ALA A 46 7.72 -4.23 3.11
CA ALA A 46 7.16 -3.97 1.80
C ALA A 46 7.04 -2.47 1.48
N LEU A 47 6.87 -1.59 2.45
CA LEU A 47 6.86 -0.15 2.19
C LEU A 47 8.28 0.44 2.13
N ALA A 48 9.25 -0.18 2.81
CA ALA A 48 10.64 0.25 2.81
C ALA A 48 11.26 0.20 1.40
N GLN A 49 10.89 -0.77 0.56
CA GLN A 49 11.38 -0.88 -0.82
C GLN A 49 10.98 0.33 -1.71
N TYR A 50 10.00 1.13 -1.31
CA TYR A 50 9.51 2.27 -2.08
C TYR A 50 10.04 3.63 -1.58
N ARG A 51 10.90 3.64 -0.55
CA ARG A 51 11.46 4.86 0.07
C ARG A 51 12.68 5.46 -0.64
N ASP A 52 13.12 4.90 -1.77
CA ASP A 52 14.34 5.33 -2.50
C ASP A 52 14.11 6.52 -3.45
#